data_AF-A0A960JK87-F1
#
_entry.id   AF-A0A960JK87-F1
#
_cell.length_a   1.000
_cell.length_b   1.000
_cell.length_c   1.000
_cell.angle_alpha   90.00
_cell.angle_beta   90.00
_cell.angle_gamma   90.00
#
_symmetry.space_group_name_H-M   'P 1'
#
loop_
_entity.id
_entity.type
_entity.pdbx_description
1 polymer ?
#
loop_
_entity_poly.entity_id
_entity_poly.type
_entity_poly.pdbx_seq_one_letter_code
_entity_poly.pdbx_strand_id
1 'polypeptide(L)'
;MVLLIIDTLLSAVFEIVLEFLLGIFGEFLFEYGLERVSGKFSTRSGLYELLLVSGHAVFGIILGIGSTYIYSDMVIENQSFKVANFILMPLIFGFSSCLVASFLDRSTVDRKWFQWAEFLGGVVFGIGYIAARALTNG
;
A
#
# COMPACT_ATOMS: atom_id res chain seq x y z
N MET A 1 -21.27 27.03 11.43
CA MET A 1 -21.33 25.61 11.82
C MET A 1 -21.29 24.69 10.59
N VAL A 2 -22.20 24.82 9.62
CA VAL A 2 -22.20 23.98 8.40
C VAL A 2 -20.91 24.10 7.57
N LEU A 3 -20.41 25.32 7.35
CA LEU A 3 -19.14 25.54 6.62
C LEU A 3 -17.92 24.88 7.31
N LEU A 4 -17.83 24.96 8.65
CA LEU A 4 -16.78 24.29 9.43
C LEU A 4 -16.83 22.76 9.30
N ILE A 5 -18.04 22.19 9.27
CA ILE A 5 -18.23 20.74 9.09
C ILE A 5 -17.76 20.32 7.69
N ILE A 6 -18.09 21.09 6.66
CA ILE A 6 -17.69 20.82 5.28
C ILE A 6 -16.16 20.90 5.13
N ASP A 7 -15.52 21.94 5.66
CA ASP A 7 -14.05 22.10 5.58
C ASP A 7 -13.31 20.97 6.29
N THR A 8 -13.81 20.54 7.46
CA THR A 8 -13.22 19.43 8.22
C THR A 8 -13.36 18.10 7.48
N LEU A 9 -14.55 17.82 6.92
CA LEU A 9 -14.79 16.61 6.13
C LEU A 9 -13.95 16.59 4.86
N LEU A 10 -13.84 17.72 4.16
CA LEU A 10 -13.06 17.84 2.94
C LEU A 10 -11.57 17.60 3.21
N SER A 11 -11.04 18.20 4.28
CA SER A 11 -9.65 18.02 4.69
C SER A 11 -9.35 16.57 5.04
N ALA A 12 -10.26 15.92 5.79
CA ALA A 12 -10.13 14.51 6.16
C ALA A 12 -10.13 13.57 4.94
N VAL A 13 -11.06 13.78 4.00
CA VAL A 13 -11.12 12.99 2.77
C VAL A 13 -9.88 13.22 1.92
N PHE A 14 -9.43 14.47 1.80
CA PHE A 14 -8.25 14.80 1.02
C PHE A 14 -6.99 14.13 1.57
N GLU A 15 -6.81 14.13 2.89
CA GLU A 15 -5.67 13.47 3.53
C GLU A 15 -5.69 11.95 3.34
N ILE A 16 -6.85 11.30 3.53
CA ILE A 16 -7.01 9.85 3.27
C ILE A 16 -6.67 9.53 1.81
N VAL A 17 -7.13 10.35 0.87
CA VAL A 17 -6.86 10.16 -0.56
C VAL A 17 -5.37 10.33 -0.85
N LEU A 18 -4.71 11.34 -0.29
CA LEU A 18 -3.28 11.52 -0.50
C LEU A 18 -2.44 10.41 0.15
N GLU A 19 -2.79 9.98 1.35
CA GLU A 19 -2.13 8.87 2.04
C GLU A 19 -2.24 7.58 1.22
N PHE A 20 -3.43 7.34 0.65
CA PHE A 20 -3.67 6.24 -0.26
C PHE A 20 -2.87 6.35 -1.56
N LEU A 21 -2.84 7.53 -2.19
CA LEU A 21 -2.04 7.76 -3.40
C LEU A 21 -0.55 7.58 -3.16
N LEU A 22 -0.03 8.00 -2.00
CA LEU A 22 1.35 7.80 -1.61
C LEU A 22 1.67 6.31 -1.46
N GLY A 23 0.76 5.56 -0.84
CA GLY A 23 0.87 4.11 -0.73
C GLY A 23 0.89 3.41 -2.09
N ILE A 24 -0.06 3.73 -2.98
CA ILE A 24 -0.08 3.21 -4.37
C ILE A 24 1.21 3.57 -5.09
N PHE A 25 1.67 4.81 -4.99
CA PHE A 25 2.89 5.26 -5.66
C PHE A 25 4.11 4.47 -5.19
N GLY A 26 4.20 4.23 -3.89
CA GLY A 26 5.26 3.42 -3.30
C GLY A 26 5.22 1.94 -3.70
N GLU A 27 4.02 1.36 -3.72
CA GLU A 27 3.78 0.01 -4.23
C GLU A 27 4.18 -0.10 -5.71
N PHE A 28 3.78 0.88 -6.53
CA PHE A 28 4.19 0.98 -7.93
C PHE A 28 5.71 1.06 -8.10
N LEU A 29 6.40 1.88 -7.31
CA LEU A 29 7.86 1.97 -7.34
C LEU A 29 8.53 0.64 -6.95
N PHE A 30 7.99 -0.03 -5.93
CA PHE A 30 8.48 -1.34 -5.51
C PHE A 30 8.28 -2.38 -6.61
N GLU A 31 7.07 -2.49 -7.16
CA GLU A 31 6.72 -3.46 -8.20
C GLU A 31 7.53 -3.22 -9.48
N TYR A 32 7.68 -1.96 -9.89
CA TYR A 32 8.55 -1.58 -11.01
C TYR A 32 10.01 -1.95 -10.77
N GLY A 33 10.51 -1.70 -9.55
CA GLY A 33 11.86 -2.09 -9.15
C GLY A 33 12.04 -3.61 -9.14
N LEU A 34 11.04 -4.33 -8.64
CA LEU A 34 11.02 -5.79 -8.57
C LEU A 34 11.04 -6.39 -9.97
N GLU A 35 10.21 -5.92 -10.91
CA GLU A 35 10.18 -6.39 -12.30
C GLU A 35 11.56 -6.28 -12.97
N ARG A 36 12.28 -5.17 -12.73
CA ARG A 36 13.62 -4.94 -13.27
C ARG A 36 14.67 -5.90 -12.70
N VAL A 37 14.52 -6.31 -11.46
CA VAL A 37 15.45 -7.22 -10.76
C VAL A 37 15.09 -8.68 -11.00
N SER A 38 13.79 -9.00 -11.03
CA SER A 38 13.24 -10.35 -11.15
C SER A 38 13.49 -10.96 -12.51
N GLY A 39 13.69 -10.17 -13.57
CA GLY A 39 14.17 -10.67 -14.86
C GLY A 39 15.51 -11.45 -14.80
N LYS A 40 16.26 -11.34 -13.68
CA LYS A 40 17.48 -12.12 -13.41
C LYS A 40 17.25 -13.35 -12.54
N PHE A 41 16.10 -13.47 -11.89
CA PHE A 41 15.73 -14.59 -11.03
C PHE A 41 14.73 -15.47 -11.77
N SER A 42 14.97 -16.78 -11.79
CA SER A 42 13.98 -17.73 -12.29
C SER A 42 12.66 -17.52 -11.55
N THR A 43 11.60 -17.16 -12.30
CA THR A 43 10.22 -16.91 -11.85
C THR A 43 9.58 -18.13 -11.16
N ARG A 44 10.31 -19.25 -11.07
CA ARG A 44 9.88 -20.54 -10.52
C ARG A 44 10.57 -20.92 -9.20
N SER A 45 11.43 -20.06 -8.65
CA SER A 45 12.09 -20.33 -7.38
C SER A 45 11.33 -19.67 -6.22
N GLY A 46 11.16 -20.38 -5.10
CA GLY A 46 10.55 -19.81 -3.89
C GLY A 46 11.28 -18.57 -3.35
N LEU A 47 12.49 -18.28 -3.84
CA LEU A 47 13.21 -17.02 -3.56
C LEU A 47 12.49 -15.79 -4.12
N TYR A 48 11.81 -15.90 -5.26
CA TYR A 48 11.04 -14.78 -5.84
C TYR A 48 9.85 -14.43 -4.94
N GLU A 49 9.09 -15.43 -4.49
CA GLU A 49 7.95 -15.23 -3.58
C GLU A 49 8.40 -14.64 -2.25
N LEU A 50 9.52 -15.12 -1.71
CA LEU A 50 10.08 -14.62 -0.46
C LEU A 50 10.57 -13.17 -0.61
N LEU A 51 11.21 -12.82 -1.73
CA LEU A 51 11.62 -11.46 -2.05
C LEU A 51 10.42 -10.52 -2.22
N LEU A 52 9.34 -11.02 -2.83
CA LEU A 52 8.11 -10.26 -3.04
C LEU A 52 7.45 -9.92 -1.70
N VAL A 53 7.25 -10.91 -0.82
CA VAL A 53 6.62 -10.69 0.49
C VAL A 53 7.50 -9.83 1.40
N SER A 54 8.79 -10.17 1.51
CA SER A 54 9.73 -9.44 2.38
C SER A 54 9.96 -8.01 1.89
N GLY A 55 10.05 -7.80 0.58
CA GLY A 55 10.22 -6.49 -0.02
C GLY A 55 8.99 -5.60 0.17
N HIS A 56 7.77 -6.13 -0.04
CA HIS A 56 6.53 -5.40 0.25
C HIS A 56 6.44 -5.01 1.73
N ALA A 57 6.77 -5.91 2.65
CA ALA A 57 6.77 -5.61 4.08
C ALA A 57 7.72 -4.46 4.42
N VAL A 58 8.97 -4.53 3.94
CA VAL A 58 10.00 -3.51 4.20
C VAL A 58 9.63 -2.18 3.57
N PHE A 59 9.18 -2.16 2.31
CA PHE A 59 8.76 -0.94 1.64
C PHE A 59 7.54 -0.31 2.30
N GLY A 60 6.56 -1.12 2.69
CA GLY A 60 5.38 -0.67 3.44
C GLY A 60 5.78 0.04 4.73
N ILE A 61 6.68 -0.57 5.52
CA ILE A 61 7.20 0.02 6.76
C ILE A 61 7.94 1.34 6.47
N ILE A 62 8.86 1.36 5.51
CA ILE A 62 9.65 2.56 5.16
C ILE A 62 8.72 3.71 4.75
N LEU A 63 7.72 3.43 3.93
CA LEU A 63 6.75 4.44 3.50
C LEU A 63 5.79 4.86 4.60
N GLY A 64 5.41 3.96 5.50
CA GLY A 64 4.59 4.30 6.65
C GLY A 64 5.33 5.21 7.63
N ILE A 65 6.63 4.97 7.86
CA ILE A 65 7.49 5.89 8.62
C ILE A 65 7.66 7.19 7.84
N GLY A 66 7.91 7.13 6.53
CA GLY A 66 8.10 8.30 5.69
C GLY A 66 6.86 9.20 5.63
N SER A 67 5.67 8.62 5.62
CA SER A 67 4.42 9.35 5.51
C SER A 67 4.06 10.13 6.79
N THR A 68 4.62 9.77 7.95
CA THR A 68 4.40 10.55 9.18
C THR A 68 5.08 11.91 9.14
N TYR A 69 6.18 12.05 8.41
CA TYR A 69 6.85 13.34 8.19
C TYR A 69 6.05 14.26 7.26
N ILE A 70 5.15 13.70 6.46
CA ILE A 70 4.28 14.45 5.54
C ILE A 70 2.93 14.75 6.21
N TYR A 71 2.38 13.76 6.93
CA TYR A 71 1.09 13.81 7.61
C TYR A 71 1.31 13.57 9.11
N SER A 72 1.42 14.66 9.88
CA SER A 72 1.76 14.56 11.30
C SER A 72 0.62 14.04 12.18
N ASP A 73 -0.64 14.13 11.72
CA ASP A 73 -1.80 13.71 12.49
C ASP A 73 -2.44 12.46 11.86
N MET A 74 -2.92 11.54 12.71
CA MET A 74 -3.95 10.59 12.26
C MET A 74 -5.29 11.29 12.39
N VAL A 75 -5.86 11.76 11.28
CA VAL A 75 -7.18 12.41 11.22
C VAL A 75 -8.27 11.58 11.91
N ILE A 76 -8.10 10.27 11.95
CA ILE A 76 -9.06 9.35 12.55
C ILE A 76 -8.80 9.22 14.06
N GLU A 77 -9.35 10.12 14.87
CA GLU A 77 -9.32 9.98 16.33
C GLU A 77 -10.28 8.88 16.84
N ASN A 78 -11.33 8.58 16.08
CA ASN A 78 -12.36 7.62 16.48
C ASN A 78 -11.86 6.17 16.35
N GLN A 79 -11.83 5.44 17.47
CA GLN A 79 -11.36 4.04 17.54
C GLN A 79 -12.03 3.12 16.52
N SER A 80 -13.34 3.25 16.28
CA SER A 80 -14.04 2.39 15.32
C SER A 80 -13.53 2.58 13.89
N PHE A 81 -13.19 3.81 13.52
CA PHE A 81 -12.62 4.11 12.22
C PHE A 81 -11.14 3.69 12.13
N LYS A 82 -10.37 3.73 13.24
CA LYS A 82 -9.00 3.18 13.26
C LYS A 82 -9.00 1.69 12.94
N VAL A 83 -9.90 0.92 13.56
CA VAL A 83 -10.05 -0.52 13.31
C VAL A 83 -10.49 -0.78 11.86
N ALA A 84 -11.49 -0.02 11.37
CA ALA A 84 -11.92 -0.14 9.98
C ALA A 84 -10.78 0.16 9.00
N ASN A 85 -10.00 1.21 9.24
CA ASN A 85 -8.84 1.56 8.42
C ASN A 85 -7.78 0.46 8.43
N PHE A 86 -7.50 -0.12 9.61
CA PHE A 86 -6.54 -1.21 9.74
C PHE A 86 -6.90 -2.47 8.93
N ILE A 87 -8.19 -2.71 8.69
CA ILE A 87 -8.66 -3.86 7.90
C ILE A 87 -8.83 -3.49 6.44
N LEU A 88 -9.44 -2.34 6.14
CA LEU A 88 -9.79 -1.95 4.78
C LEU A 88 -8.55 -1.56 3.99
N MET A 89 -7.65 -0.79 4.58
CA MET A 89 -6.52 -0.23 3.84
C MET A 89 -5.55 -1.31 3.31
N PRO A 90 -5.20 -2.39 4.07
CA PRO A 90 -4.43 -3.49 3.50
C PRO A 90 -5.15 -4.24 2.38
N LEU A 91 -6.48 -4.40 2.48
CA LEU A 91 -7.26 -5.02 1.40
C LEU A 91 -7.22 -4.16 0.14
N ILE A 92 -7.37 -2.84 0.29
CA ILE A 92 -7.30 -1.91 -0.85
C ILE A 92 -5.90 -1.98 -1.47
N PHE A 93 -4.83 -2.00 -0.67
CA PHE A 93 -3.46 -2.19 -1.18
C PHE A 93 -3.28 -3.53 -1.89
N GLY A 94 -3.81 -4.64 -1.34
CA GLY A 94 -3.80 -5.93 -2.03
C GLY A 94 -4.46 -5.87 -3.42
N PHE A 95 -5.61 -5.21 -3.53
CA PHE A 95 -6.25 -5.03 -4.83
C PHE A 95 -5.49 -4.06 -5.75
N SER A 96 -4.86 -3.01 -5.22
CA SER A 96 -4.04 -2.11 -6.03
C SER A 96 -2.78 -2.79 -6.56
N SER A 97 -2.08 -3.61 -5.77
CA SER A 97 -0.93 -4.40 -6.26
C SER A 97 -1.33 -5.26 -7.46
N CYS A 98 -2.45 -6.00 -7.37
CA CYS A 98 -2.94 -6.79 -8.51
C CYS A 98 -3.13 -5.96 -9.78
N LEU A 99 -3.72 -4.76 -9.65
CA LEU A 99 -3.93 -3.85 -10.78
C LEU A 99 -2.62 -3.27 -11.30
N VAL A 100 -1.71 -2.89 -10.41
CA VAL A 100 -0.39 -2.34 -10.72
C VAL A 100 0.46 -3.39 -11.45
N ALA A 101 0.54 -4.60 -10.91
CA ALA A 101 1.24 -5.73 -11.52
C ALA A 101 0.68 -6.04 -12.91
N SER A 102 -0.65 -6.06 -13.06
CA SER A 102 -1.30 -6.28 -14.35
C SER A 102 -1.06 -5.15 -15.35
N PHE A 103 -0.81 -3.93 -14.88
CA PHE A 103 -0.52 -2.77 -15.74
C PHE A 103 0.94 -2.69 -16.16
N LEU A 104 1.85 -3.06 -15.25
CA LEU A 104 3.29 -3.04 -15.49
C LEU A 104 3.77 -4.21 -16.35
N ASP A 105 3.15 -5.39 -16.21
CA ASP A 105 3.52 -6.56 -16.98
C ASP A 105 3.10 -6.43 -18.47
N ARG A 106 4.04 -5.95 -19.28
CA ARG A 106 3.88 -5.79 -20.74
C ARG A 106 4.13 -7.08 -21.51
N SER A 107 4.51 -8.19 -20.85
CA SER A 107 5.13 -9.33 -21.53
C SER A 107 4.20 -10.52 -21.78
N THR A 108 3.02 -10.57 -21.14
CA THR A 108 2.13 -11.73 -21.25
C THR A 108 0.70 -11.34 -21.62
N VAL A 109 0.32 -11.62 -22.88
CA VAL A 109 -1.00 -11.34 -23.50
C VAL A 109 -2.17 -12.06 -22.80
N ASP A 110 -1.90 -12.94 -21.82
CA ASP A 110 -2.89 -13.84 -21.19
C ASP A 110 -2.88 -13.82 -19.64
N ARG A 111 -2.23 -12.83 -19.01
CA ARG A 111 -2.16 -12.79 -17.54
C ARG A 111 -3.49 -12.35 -16.93
N LYS A 112 -3.94 -13.07 -15.90
CA LYS A 112 -5.16 -12.73 -15.14
C LYS A 112 -4.93 -11.45 -14.33
N TRP A 113 -5.90 -10.53 -14.36
CA TRP A 113 -5.88 -9.28 -13.59
C TRP A 113 -5.75 -9.49 -12.07
N PHE A 114 -6.16 -10.66 -11.57
CA PHE A 114 -6.06 -11.03 -10.15
C PHE A 114 -5.12 -12.22 -9.98
N GLN A 115 -4.12 -12.05 -9.12
CA GLN A 115 -3.20 -13.10 -8.73
C GLN A 115 -2.96 -13.03 -7.22
N TRP A 116 -2.97 -14.19 -6.58
CA TRP A 116 -2.93 -14.27 -5.11
C TRP A 116 -1.61 -13.81 -4.51
N ALA A 117 -0.49 -14.00 -5.20
CA ALA A 117 0.83 -13.62 -4.68
C ALA A 117 0.98 -12.11 -4.58
N GLU A 118 0.56 -11.39 -5.63
CA GLU A 118 0.51 -9.93 -5.72
C GLU A 118 -0.47 -9.36 -4.70
N PHE A 119 -1.68 -9.94 -4.62
CA PHE A 119 -2.66 -9.54 -3.61
C PHE A 119 -2.10 -9.65 -2.19
N LEU A 120 -1.48 -10.79 -1.85
CA LEU A 120 -0.86 -10.97 -0.55
C LEU A 120 0.32 -10.03 -0.33
N GLY A 121 1.10 -9.74 -1.38
CA GLY A 121 2.16 -8.73 -1.37
C GLY A 121 1.62 -7.36 -0.96
N GLY A 122 0.58 -6.86 -1.64
CA GLY A 122 -0.06 -5.59 -1.32
C GLY A 122 -0.71 -5.56 0.06
N VAL A 123 -1.33 -6.68 0.51
CA VAL A 123 -1.83 -6.79 1.90
C VAL A 123 -0.70 -6.67 2.91
N VAL A 124 0.42 -7.36 2.69
CA VAL A 124 1.59 -7.32 3.59
C VAL A 124 2.20 -5.91 3.61
N PHE A 125 2.28 -5.25 2.45
CA PHE A 125 2.67 -3.86 2.35
C PHE A 125 1.77 -2.95 3.17
N GLY A 126 0.44 -3.07 3.00
CA GLY A 126 -0.53 -2.27 3.71
C GLY A 126 -0.50 -2.48 5.23
N ILE A 127 -0.32 -3.72 5.69
CA ILE A 127 -0.12 -4.03 7.11
C ILE A 127 1.15 -3.33 7.62
N GLY A 128 2.27 -3.47 6.90
CA GLY A 128 3.54 -2.83 7.27
C GLY A 128 3.42 -1.32 7.35
N TYR A 129 2.75 -0.71 6.37
CA TYR A 129 2.49 0.72 6.29
C TYR A 129 1.69 1.23 7.49
N ILE A 130 0.54 0.62 7.76
CA ILE A 130 -0.35 1.06 8.85
C ILE A 130 0.28 0.79 10.21
N ALA A 131 0.94 -0.36 10.38
CA ALA A 131 1.63 -0.67 11.63
C ALA A 131 2.73 0.35 11.91
N ALA A 132 3.54 0.70 10.91
CA ALA A 132 4.56 1.74 11.01
C ALA A 132 3.96 3.11 11.38
N ARG A 133 2.87 3.51 10.72
CA ARG A 133 2.11 4.74 11.03
C ARG A 133 1.57 4.73 12.47
N ALA A 134 0.99 3.63 12.91
CA ALA A 134 0.42 3.50 14.24
C ALA A 134 1.49 3.55 15.34
N LEU A 135 2.70 3.04 15.10
CA LEU A 135 3.81 3.07 16.05
C LEU A 135 4.50 4.45 16.15
N THR A 136 4.43 5.24 15.09
CA THR A 136 5.10 6.55 14.99
C THR A 136 4.21 7.70 15.48
N ASN A 137 2.88 7.54 15.37
CA ASN A 137 1.88 8.50 15.85
C ASN A 137 1.16 8.05 17.14
N GLY A 138 1.66 6.98 17.78
CA GLY A 138 1.12 6.40 19.01
C GLY A 138 1.66 7.02 20.29
#